data_AF-X0UGR3-F1
#
_entry.id   AF-X0UGR3-F1
#
_cell.length_a   1.000
_cell.length_b   1.000
_cell.length_c   1.000
_cell.angle_alpha   90.00
_cell.angle_beta   90.00
_cell.angle_gamma   90.00
#
_symmetry.space_group_name_H-M   'P 1'
#
loop_
_entity.id
_entity.type
_entity.pdbx_description
1 polymer ?
#
loop_
_entity_poly.entity_id
_entity_poly.type
_entity_poly.pdbx_seq_one_letter_code
_entity_poly.pdbx_strand_id
1 'polypeptide(L)'
;MVEAKAKNTAWGKAVKGLRAGLTRPKRVFAVGEPIPVTLELQCFGDKDYTLSNRPLRRCQLFPHVNFRLWRDGNLENKRVKLPIENRLIIRKGQTFTRQFEMTEVFDQLKTPGRYVLTGGHANSIITDIGDWTGNALSNPVEIEILPAAEETRPRLIETFKTERSFWKQAAIAEKLIARGDKSIVPEIAQMLKSEKRSERCNAAWVLAGLGDKRGLAAVLRELNDTSGVGRTVERTRSDGKPDIQGQIRQDRYYAAHVLGK
;
A
#
# COMPACT_ATOMS: atom_id res chain seq x y z
N MET A 1 13.46 -14.03 27.85
CA MET A 1 14.14 -12.96 27.10
C MET A 1 13.52 -12.94 25.71
N VAL A 2 12.76 -11.90 25.38
CA VAL A 2 12.19 -11.75 24.04
C VAL A 2 13.18 -10.95 23.22
N GLU A 3 13.70 -11.54 22.15
CA GLU A 3 14.65 -10.93 21.23
C GLU A 3 14.12 -9.58 20.73
N ALA A 4 14.88 -8.52 21.02
CA ALA A 4 14.62 -7.19 20.51
C ALA A 4 14.89 -7.19 19.00
N LYS A 5 13.85 -7.41 18.18
CA LYS A 5 13.88 -7.11 16.75
C LYS A 5 14.41 -5.68 16.59
N ALA A 6 15.56 -5.52 15.94
CA ALA A 6 16.17 -4.23 15.68
C ALA A 6 15.15 -3.30 15.00
N LYS A 7 14.65 -2.32 15.76
CA LYS A 7 13.65 -1.37 15.29
C LYS A 7 14.31 -0.43 14.30
N ASN A 8 13.78 -0.37 13.07
CA ASN A 8 14.21 0.51 11.99
C ASN A 8 13.76 1.96 12.26
N THR A 9 14.16 2.49 13.40
CA THR A 9 13.73 3.79 13.92
C THR A 9 14.78 4.83 13.59
N ALA A 10 14.37 5.85 12.85
CA ALA A 10 15.17 7.04 12.61
C ALA A 10 15.18 7.90 13.88
N TRP A 11 16.21 7.70 14.71
CA TRP A 11 16.41 8.48 15.92
C TRP A 11 16.99 9.86 15.59
N GLY A 12 16.40 10.89 16.18
CA GLY A 12 16.98 12.23 16.24
C GLY A 12 18.03 12.35 17.35
N LYS A 13 18.77 13.46 17.33
CA LYS A 13 19.72 13.80 18.40
C LYS A 13 18.99 13.93 19.74
N ALA A 14 19.60 13.42 20.80
CA ALA A 14 19.09 13.63 22.15
C ALA A 14 19.30 15.11 22.56
N VAL A 15 18.25 15.73 23.09
CA VAL A 15 18.28 17.10 23.60
C VAL A 15 17.69 17.12 25.00
N LYS A 16 18.43 17.72 25.95
CA LYS A 16 18.04 17.78 27.37
C LYS A 16 17.66 16.41 27.94
N GLY A 17 18.37 15.36 27.52
CA GLY A 17 18.16 13.99 27.99
C GLY A 17 16.94 13.29 27.42
N LEU A 18 16.30 13.81 26.37
CA LEU A 18 15.23 13.13 25.65
C LEU A 18 15.57 13.01 24.16
N ARG A 19 15.26 11.88 23.54
CA ARG A 19 15.32 11.71 22.08
C ARG A 19 13.99 11.21 21.55
N ALA A 20 13.65 11.67 20.35
CA ALA A 20 12.53 11.18 19.58
C ALA A 20 13.04 10.33 18.41
N GLY A 21 12.27 9.32 18.05
CA GLY A 21 12.52 8.47 16.90
C GLY A 21 11.23 8.22 16.14
N LEU A 22 11.32 8.17 14.82
CA LEU A 22 10.21 7.75 13.98
C LEU A 22 10.56 6.42 13.32
N THR A 23 9.67 5.44 13.42
CA THR A 23 9.87 4.16 12.75
C THR A 23 9.69 4.34 11.24
N ARG A 24 10.73 3.98 10.49
CA ARG A 24 10.72 4.07 9.04
C ARG A 24 9.77 3.02 8.46
N PRO A 25 8.78 3.40 7.64
CA PRO A 25 8.01 2.43 6.91
C PRO A 25 8.93 1.72 5.91
N LYS A 26 8.91 0.38 5.91
CA LYS A 26 9.79 -0.44 5.06
C LYS A 26 9.25 -0.68 3.64
N ARG A 27 8.23 0.08 3.23
CA ARG A 27 7.57 -0.10 1.93
C ARG A 27 7.12 1.23 1.36
N VAL A 28 6.86 1.18 0.06
CA VAL A 28 6.17 2.22 -0.69
C VAL A 28 4.67 2.10 -0.46
N PHE A 29 3.96 3.22 -0.41
CA PHE A 29 2.50 3.29 -0.19
C PHE A 29 1.77 3.67 -1.47
N ALA A 30 0.50 3.29 -1.61
CA ALA A 30 -0.37 3.86 -2.62
C ALA A 30 -1.05 5.14 -2.09
N VAL A 31 -1.36 6.10 -2.98
CA VAL A 31 -2.23 7.24 -2.61
C VAL A 31 -3.54 6.71 -2.02
N GLY A 32 -3.93 7.25 -0.87
CA GLY A 32 -5.13 6.85 -0.14
C GLY A 32 -4.97 5.63 0.76
N GLU A 33 -3.81 4.95 0.72
CA GLU A 33 -3.47 3.93 1.71
C GLU A 33 -3.10 4.59 3.04
N PRO A 34 -3.58 4.07 4.19
CA PRO A 34 -3.15 4.60 5.47
C PRO A 34 -1.66 4.36 5.70
N ILE A 35 -0.95 5.40 6.14
CA ILE A 35 0.50 5.42 6.37
C ILE A 35 0.75 5.44 7.87
N PRO A 36 0.90 4.26 8.51
CA PRO A 36 1.19 4.21 9.93
C PRO A 36 2.65 4.57 10.20
N VAL A 37 2.86 5.56 11.07
CA VAL A 37 4.17 5.93 11.59
C VAL A 37 4.15 5.84 13.10
N THR A 38 5.17 5.19 13.66
CA THR A 38 5.35 5.07 15.10
C THR A 38 6.32 6.13 15.60
N LEU A 39 5.86 6.99 16.51
CA LEU A 39 6.69 7.86 17.32
C LEU A 39 7.17 7.12 18.56
N GLU A 40 8.48 7.10 18.75
CA GLU A 40 9.12 6.60 19.96
C GLU A 40 9.83 7.75 20.69
N LEU A 41 9.58 7.89 21.98
CA LEU A 41 10.24 8.89 22.83
C LEU A 41 11.00 8.15 23.92
N GLN A 42 12.29 8.48 24.08
CA GLN A 42 13.16 7.83 25.06
C GLN A 42 13.92 8.85 25.89
N CYS A 43 14.00 8.58 27.19
CA CYS A 43 14.79 9.37 28.13
C CYS A 43 16.21 8.79 28.27
N PHE A 44 17.20 9.60 27.89
CA PHE A 44 18.66 9.37 27.94
C PHE A 44 19.37 10.25 28.97
N GLY A 45 18.66 11.07 29.73
CA GLY A 45 19.28 12.00 30.68
C GLY A 45 20.11 11.29 31.76
N ASP A 46 21.34 11.78 31.94
CA ASP A 46 22.23 11.47 33.08
C ASP A 46 22.34 12.65 34.08
N LYS A 47 21.72 13.80 33.76
CA LYS A 47 21.73 15.07 34.52
C LYS A 47 20.42 15.83 34.32
N ASP A 48 20.26 16.89 35.09
CA ASP A 48 19.02 17.43 35.64
C ASP A 48 18.46 18.62 34.85
N TYR A 49 17.30 18.46 34.19
CA TYR A 49 16.56 19.57 33.60
C TYR A 49 15.07 19.48 33.93
N THR A 50 14.61 20.50 34.64
CA THR A 50 13.21 20.90 34.72
C THR A 50 13.17 22.39 34.40
N LEU A 51 12.01 22.90 33.96
CA LEU A 51 11.64 24.33 34.07
C LEU A 51 11.57 24.81 35.55
N SER A 52 12.21 24.08 36.48
CA SER A 52 12.26 24.31 37.92
C SER A 52 13.34 23.41 38.58
N ASN A 53 14.62 23.63 38.28
CA ASN A 53 15.81 23.20 39.06
C ASN A 53 15.79 21.84 39.82
N ARG A 54 15.59 20.66 39.20
CA ARG A 54 15.78 19.36 39.91
C ARG A 54 16.24 18.14 39.08
N PRO A 55 16.76 17.08 39.75
CA PRO A 55 17.42 15.95 39.10
C PRO A 55 16.69 14.92 38.24
N LEU A 56 17.25 14.52 37.08
CA LEU A 56 16.57 13.68 36.08
C LEU A 56 16.76 12.18 36.29
N ARG A 57 15.67 11.57 36.78
CA ARG A 57 15.25 10.19 36.45
C ARG A 57 14.02 10.14 35.53
N ARG A 58 13.44 11.29 35.13
CA ARG A 58 12.09 11.44 34.50
C ARG A 58 11.93 12.70 33.62
N CYS A 59 11.53 12.59 32.36
CA CYS A 59 11.19 13.74 31.49
C CYS A 59 9.67 13.99 31.44
N GLN A 60 9.23 15.25 31.51
CA GLN A 60 7.83 15.66 31.27
C GLN A 60 7.66 16.14 29.83
N LEU A 61 6.50 15.90 29.23
CA LEU A 61 6.17 16.38 27.88
C LEU A 61 4.76 16.96 27.86
N PHE A 62 4.61 18.05 27.12
CA PHE A 62 3.32 18.65 26.79
C PHE A 62 2.57 17.79 25.76
N PRO A 63 1.24 17.86 25.71
CA PRO A 63 0.40 16.93 24.95
C PRO A 63 0.41 17.18 23.44
N HIS A 64 1.44 17.79 22.87
CA HIS A 64 1.49 18.08 21.43
C HIS A 64 2.85 17.73 20.85
N VAL A 65 2.87 17.24 19.61
CA VAL A 65 4.06 17.02 18.80
C VAL A 65 3.82 17.71 17.47
N ASN A 66 4.79 18.46 16.97
CA ASN A 66 4.71 18.97 15.60
C ASN A 66 5.30 17.93 14.65
N PHE A 67 4.71 17.74 13.49
CA PHE A 67 5.32 17.01 12.39
C PHE A 67 5.60 17.99 11.26
N ARG A 68 6.68 17.74 10.51
CA ARG A 68 7.05 18.48 9.31
C ARG A 68 7.10 17.51 8.15
N LEU A 69 6.48 17.88 7.04
CA LEU A 69 6.48 17.10 5.82
C LEU A 69 7.05 17.95 4.68
N TRP A 70 8.09 17.45 4.04
CA TRP A 70 8.72 18.08 2.89
C TRP A 70 8.38 17.35 1.60
N ARG A 71 8.08 18.12 0.55
CA ARG A 71 7.92 17.63 -0.82
C ARG A 71 8.34 18.71 -1.80
N ASP A 72 9.21 18.39 -2.76
CA ASP A 72 9.56 19.28 -3.88
C ASP A 72 9.92 20.72 -3.45
N GLY A 73 10.60 20.86 -2.30
CA GLY A 73 10.96 22.16 -1.70
C GLY A 73 9.87 22.83 -0.84
N ASN A 74 8.63 22.34 -0.86
CA ASN A 74 7.53 22.82 -0.03
C ASN A 74 7.51 22.13 1.33
N LEU A 75 7.25 22.91 2.39
CA LEU A 75 7.15 22.46 3.77
C LEU A 75 5.73 22.62 4.31
N GLU A 76 5.16 21.56 4.87
CA GLU A 76 3.95 21.61 5.68
C GLU A 76 4.23 21.23 7.13
N ASN A 77 3.62 21.99 8.05
CA ASN A 77 3.77 21.79 9.50
C ASN A 77 2.41 21.47 10.12
N LYS A 78 2.32 20.37 10.88
CA LYS A 78 1.08 19.97 11.57
C LYS A 78 1.33 19.72 13.04
N ARG A 79 0.53 20.33 13.91
CA ARG A 79 0.57 20.09 15.36
C ARG A 79 -0.44 19.01 15.73
N VAL A 80 0.04 17.87 16.23
CA VAL A 80 -0.79 16.71 16.60
C VAL A 80 -0.86 16.60 18.11
N LYS A 81 -2.08 16.48 18.66
CA LYS A 81 -2.29 16.27 20.09
C LYS A 81 -2.06 14.80 20.43
N LEU A 82 -1.22 14.54 21.44
CA LEU A 82 -1.09 13.24 22.08
C LEU A 82 -2.33 13.00 22.95
N PRO A 83 -2.94 11.81 22.90
CA PRO A 83 -4.07 11.45 23.77
C PRO A 83 -3.55 11.14 25.18
N ILE A 84 -3.03 12.17 25.85
CA ILE A 84 -2.58 12.14 27.23
C ILE A 84 -3.34 13.23 27.99
N GLU A 85 -3.82 12.90 29.18
CA GLU A 85 -4.76 13.76 29.90
C GLU A 85 -4.15 15.11 30.28
N ASN A 86 -2.85 15.16 30.60
CA ASN A 86 -2.18 16.41 31.00
C ASN A 86 -0.67 16.42 30.72
N ARG A 87 0.06 15.38 31.15
CA ARG A 87 1.53 15.29 31.03
C ARG A 87 1.97 13.85 30.84
N LEU A 88 2.94 13.64 29.96
CA LEU A 88 3.61 12.35 29.80
C LEU A 88 4.92 12.37 30.59
N ILE A 89 5.14 11.33 31.42
CA ILE A 89 6.38 11.15 32.19
C ILE A 89 7.15 9.93 31.67
N ILE A 90 8.37 10.13 31.18
CA ILE A 90 9.24 9.04 30.67
C ILE A 90 10.46 8.89 31.57
N ARG A 91 10.62 7.74 32.23
CA ARG A 91 11.81 7.44 33.06
C ARG A 91 13.01 7.01 32.21
N LYS A 92 14.23 7.15 32.75
CA LYS A 92 15.43 6.57 32.13
C LYS A 92 15.22 5.07 31.88
N GLY A 93 15.51 4.62 30.66
CA GLY A 93 15.27 3.24 30.21
C GLY A 93 13.83 2.92 29.78
N GLN A 94 12.86 3.84 29.99
CA GLN A 94 11.52 3.70 29.44
C GLN A 94 11.42 4.31 28.05
N THR A 95 10.61 3.67 27.20
CA THR A 95 10.25 4.18 25.87
C THR A 95 8.75 4.39 25.83
N PHE A 96 8.32 5.62 25.55
CA PHE A 96 6.94 5.87 25.16
C PHE A 96 6.81 5.62 23.66
N THR A 97 5.76 4.92 23.24
CA THR A 97 5.51 4.59 21.84
C THR A 97 4.09 4.98 21.48
N ARG A 98 3.90 5.68 20.38
CA ARG A 98 2.57 6.00 19.84
C ARG A 98 2.55 5.89 18.33
N GLN A 99 1.55 5.18 17.81
CA GLN A 99 1.29 5.12 16.38
C GLN A 99 0.36 6.26 15.96
N PHE A 100 0.64 6.82 14.81
CA PHE A 100 -0.14 7.83 14.12
C PHE A 100 -0.39 7.36 12.69
N GLU A 101 -1.55 7.69 12.17
CA GLU A 101 -1.87 7.56 10.76
C GLU A 101 -1.52 8.91 10.12
N MET A 102 -0.56 8.95 9.19
CA MET A 102 -0.04 10.22 8.66
C MET A 102 -0.93 10.82 7.56
N THR A 103 -1.76 10.04 6.86
CA THR A 103 -2.67 10.57 5.84
C THR A 103 -3.84 11.38 6.42
N GLU A 104 -4.17 11.18 7.70
CA GLU A 104 -5.08 11.98 8.52
C GLU A 104 -4.40 13.27 9.01
N VAL A 105 -3.08 13.27 9.16
CA VAL A 105 -2.31 14.43 9.62
C VAL A 105 -1.99 15.38 8.46
N PHE A 106 -1.60 14.85 7.31
CA PHE A 106 -1.12 15.61 6.15
C PHE A 106 -1.95 15.32 4.90
N ASP A 107 -2.65 16.35 4.41
CA ASP A 107 -3.41 16.24 3.16
C ASP A 107 -2.51 16.03 1.94
N GLN A 108 -1.27 16.52 1.98
CA GLN A 108 -0.29 16.29 0.91
C GLN A 108 -0.02 14.81 0.64
N LEU A 109 -0.13 13.92 1.64
CA LEU A 109 0.07 12.49 1.44
C LEU A 109 -1.04 11.84 0.59
N LYS A 110 -2.10 12.58 0.22
CA LYS A 110 -3.10 12.18 -0.78
C LYS A 110 -2.64 12.38 -2.21
N THR A 111 -1.40 12.84 -2.41
CA THR A 111 -0.83 13.06 -3.74
C THR A 111 0.44 12.22 -3.93
N PRO A 112 0.72 11.74 -5.15
CA PRO A 112 1.89 10.92 -5.41
C PRO A 112 3.18 11.74 -5.27
N GLY A 113 4.24 11.13 -4.77
CA GLY A 113 5.55 11.77 -4.65
C GLY A 113 6.46 11.13 -3.62
N ARG A 114 7.68 11.66 -3.54
CA ARG A 114 8.62 11.36 -2.47
C ARG A 114 8.54 12.44 -1.42
N TYR A 115 8.38 12.01 -0.19
CA TYR A 115 8.23 12.87 0.96
C TYR A 115 9.31 12.59 1.99
N VAL A 116 9.70 13.64 2.70
CA VAL A 116 10.54 13.52 3.89
C VAL A 116 9.73 13.94 5.10
N LEU A 117 9.40 12.97 5.95
CA LEU A 117 8.69 13.18 7.21
C LEU A 117 9.69 13.34 8.35
N THR A 118 9.39 14.31 9.20
CA THR A 118 10.22 14.65 10.36
C THR A 118 9.32 14.99 11.55
N GLY A 119 9.76 14.64 12.76
CA GLY A 119 9.12 15.04 14.00
C GLY A 119 9.77 16.33 14.52
N GLY A 120 8.98 17.26 15.04
CA GLY A 120 9.38 18.58 15.53
C GLY A 120 8.62 19.06 16.78
N HIS A 121 8.97 20.26 17.24
CA HIS A 121 8.65 20.85 18.54
C HIS A 121 7.30 20.47 19.20
N ALA A 122 7.38 19.89 20.39
CA ALA A 122 6.40 20.16 21.43
C ALA A 122 6.80 21.47 22.09
N ASN A 123 5.92 22.48 22.16
CA ASN A 123 6.22 23.72 22.90
C ASN A 123 6.55 23.37 24.36
N SER A 124 7.86 23.30 24.65
CA SER A 124 8.58 23.71 25.87
C SER A 124 9.66 22.76 26.41
N ILE A 125 9.88 21.54 25.88
CA ILE A 125 10.94 20.65 26.44
C ILE A 125 11.87 20.05 25.37
N ILE A 126 11.38 19.85 24.15
CA ILE A 126 12.23 19.50 23.00
C ILE A 126 12.39 20.77 22.17
N THR A 127 13.37 21.60 22.55
CA THR A 127 13.68 22.80 21.78
C THR A 127 14.39 22.50 20.47
N ASP A 128 14.80 21.25 20.24
CA ASP A 128 15.39 20.84 18.97
C ASP A 128 15.23 19.32 18.85
N ILE A 129 14.35 18.84 17.96
CA ILE A 129 14.64 17.55 17.32
C ILE A 129 15.68 17.88 16.24
N GLY A 130 16.87 18.30 16.68
CA GLY A 130 17.84 19.02 15.85
C GLY A 130 17.36 20.41 15.45
N ASP A 131 18.31 21.33 15.36
CA ASP A 131 18.17 22.55 14.59
C ASP A 131 18.09 22.14 13.10
N TRP A 132 16.94 22.34 12.44
CA TRP A 132 16.79 22.08 10.98
C TRP A 132 16.89 23.38 10.18
N THR A 133 17.55 24.41 10.71
CA THR A 133 17.70 25.70 10.02
C THR A 133 18.83 25.73 9.00
N GLY A 134 19.65 24.67 8.84
CA GLY A 134 20.85 24.84 8.01
C GLY A 134 21.55 23.66 7.36
N ASN A 135 21.19 22.40 7.57
CA ASN A 135 21.71 21.29 6.75
C ASN A 135 20.75 20.10 6.80
N ALA A 136 20.27 19.70 5.62
CA ALA A 136 19.34 18.60 5.47
C ALA A 136 19.99 17.24 5.87
N LEU A 137 19.17 16.31 6.39
CA LEU A 137 19.34 14.85 6.20
C LEU A 137 20.44 14.09 6.99
N SER A 138 20.51 14.15 8.33
CA SER A 138 21.28 13.11 9.04
C SER A 138 20.54 11.77 9.14
N ASN A 139 19.20 11.77 9.23
CA ASN A 139 18.39 10.55 9.35
C ASN A 139 16.88 10.76 9.01
N PRO A 140 16.50 11.08 7.77
CA PRO A 140 15.10 11.30 7.40
C PRO A 140 14.25 10.02 7.45
N VAL A 141 12.94 10.18 7.70
CA VAL A 141 11.96 9.16 7.35
C VAL A 141 11.42 9.49 5.97
N GLU A 142 11.95 8.80 4.97
CA GLU A 142 11.45 8.90 3.60
C GLU A 142 10.16 8.11 3.47
N ILE A 143 9.17 8.72 2.82
CA ILE A 143 7.89 8.11 2.49
C ILE A 143 7.72 8.28 0.98
N GLU A 144 7.66 7.16 0.27
CA GLU A 144 7.34 7.17 -1.14
C GLU A 144 5.87 6.77 -1.30
N ILE A 145 5.10 7.65 -1.95
CA ILE A 145 3.70 7.43 -2.28
C ILE A 145 3.59 7.35 -3.79
N LEU A 146 3.22 6.17 -4.27
CA LEU A 146 2.87 5.95 -5.66
C LEU A 146 1.44 6.44 -5.89
N PRO A 147 1.12 6.91 -7.11
CA PRO A 147 -0.26 7.25 -7.44
C PRO A 147 -1.17 6.07 -7.14
N ALA A 148 -2.43 6.40 -6.76
CA ALA A 148 -3.46 5.41 -6.48
C ALA A 148 -3.59 4.57 -7.74
N ALA A 149 -2.96 3.40 -7.70
CA ALA A 149 -2.69 2.59 -8.88
C ALA A 149 -2.17 3.39 -10.09
N GLU A 150 -0.88 3.69 -10.12
CA GLU A 150 -0.19 3.14 -11.30
C GLU A 150 -0.17 1.62 -11.12
N GLU A 151 -1.19 0.97 -11.69
CA GLU A 151 -1.04 -0.37 -12.23
C GLU A 151 0.15 -0.33 -13.20
N THR A 152 1.36 -0.44 -12.67
CA THR A 152 2.55 -0.56 -13.51
C THR A 152 2.32 -1.75 -14.44
N ARG A 153 2.73 -1.63 -15.72
CA ARG A 153 2.62 -2.70 -16.72
C ARG A 153 2.90 -4.11 -16.14
N PRO A 154 4.05 -4.35 -15.45
CA PRO A 154 4.33 -5.69 -14.90
C PRO A 154 3.32 -6.11 -13.83
N ARG A 155 2.91 -5.21 -12.94
CA ARG A 155 1.95 -5.50 -11.88
C ARG A 155 0.57 -5.80 -12.43
N LEU A 156 0.15 -5.11 -13.48
CA LEU A 156 -1.16 -5.33 -14.10
C LEU A 156 -1.23 -6.68 -14.80
N ILE A 157 -0.17 -7.05 -15.53
CA ILE A 157 -0.05 -8.36 -16.17
C ILE A 157 0.01 -9.48 -15.12
N GLU A 158 0.78 -9.29 -14.05
CA GLU A 158 0.87 -10.27 -12.95
C GLU A 158 -0.49 -10.46 -12.27
N THR A 159 -1.21 -9.37 -11.98
CA THR A 159 -2.55 -9.42 -11.39
C THR A 159 -3.54 -10.12 -12.33
N PHE A 160 -3.46 -9.85 -13.63
CA PHE A 160 -4.28 -10.54 -14.64
C PHE A 160 -4.03 -12.05 -14.68
N LYS A 161 -2.76 -12.47 -14.63
CA LYS A 161 -2.34 -13.88 -14.66
C LYS A 161 -2.74 -14.66 -13.40
N THR A 162 -2.71 -14.00 -12.25
CA THR A 162 -2.90 -14.64 -10.93
C THR A 162 -4.35 -14.59 -10.45
N GLU A 163 -5.16 -13.65 -10.93
CA GLU A 163 -6.59 -13.55 -10.59
C GLU A 163 -7.36 -14.78 -11.07
N ARG A 164 -8.12 -15.39 -10.15
CA ARG A 164 -8.86 -16.64 -10.38
C ARG A 164 -10.37 -16.41 -10.55
N SER A 165 -10.88 -15.29 -10.05
CA SER A 165 -12.24 -14.86 -10.28
C SER A 165 -12.35 -14.31 -11.70
N PHE A 166 -13.15 -14.99 -12.53
CA PHE A 166 -13.23 -14.63 -13.94
C PHE A 166 -13.73 -13.20 -14.18
N TRP A 167 -14.72 -12.71 -13.40
CA TRP A 167 -15.22 -11.34 -13.50
C TRP A 167 -14.16 -10.30 -13.11
N LYS A 168 -13.36 -10.59 -12.07
CA LYS A 168 -12.27 -9.70 -11.66
C LYS A 168 -11.15 -9.69 -12.70
N GLN A 169 -10.82 -10.87 -13.26
CA GLN A 169 -9.86 -10.98 -14.35
C GLN A 169 -10.34 -10.24 -15.61
N ALA A 170 -11.66 -10.25 -15.90
CA ALA A 170 -12.27 -9.49 -16.98
C ALA A 170 -12.13 -7.97 -16.77
N ALA A 171 -12.40 -7.48 -15.56
CA ALA A 171 -12.19 -6.06 -15.23
C ALA A 171 -10.72 -5.64 -15.39
N ILE A 172 -9.77 -6.54 -15.11
CA ILE A 172 -8.35 -6.31 -15.36
C ILE A 172 -8.05 -6.31 -16.87
N ALA A 173 -8.67 -7.20 -17.65
CA ALA A 173 -8.56 -7.21 -19.12
C ALA A 173 -9.00 -5.88 -19.74
N GLU A 174 -10.12 -5.31 -19.30
CA GLU A 174 -10.60 -4.00 -19.77
C GLU A 174 -9.53 -2.90 -19.57
N LYS A 175 -8.87 -2.90 -18.42
CA LYS A 175 -7.78 -1.96 -18.13
C LYS A 175 -6.55 -2.19 -19.03
N LEU A 176 -6.18 -3.45 -19.29
CA LEU A 176 -5.09 -3.79 -20.21
C LEU A 176 -5.39 -3.31 -21.64
N ILE A 177 -6.62 -3.50 -22.11
CA ILE A 177 -7.07 -3.04 -23.43
C ILE A 177 -7.06 -1.51 -23.50
N ALA A 178 -7.64 -0.83 -22.49
CA ALA A 178 -7.71 0.62 -22.43
C ALA A 178 -6.32 1.29 -22.45
N ARG A 179 -5.29 0.61 -21.91
CA ARG A 179 -3.90 1.08 -21.96
C ARG A 179 -3.27 0.96 -23.35
N GLY A 180 -3.74 0.05 -24.21
CA GLY A 180 -3.25 -0.08 -25.59
C GLY A 180 -1.80 -0.54 -25.74
N ASP A 181 -1.13 -1.00 -24.66
CA ASP A 181 0.27 -1.41 -24.70
C ASP A 181 0.44 -2.77 -25.40
N LYS A 182 0.75 -2.74 -26.70
CA LYS A 182 0.96 -3.95 -27.50
C LYS A 182 2.20 -4.75 -27.11
N SER A 183 3.12 -4.21 -26.31
CA SER A 183 4.32 -4.95 -25.89
C SER A 183 4.00 -6.15 -24.99
N ILE A 184 2.79 -6.21 -24.40
CA ILE A 184 2.35 -7.31 -23.53
C ILE A 184 1.87 -8.54 -24.30
N VAL A 185 1.63 -8.40 -25.61
CA VAL A 185 1.02 -9.42 -26.47
C VAL A 185 1.71 -10.79 -26.38
N PRO A 186 3.06 -10.91 -26.42
CA PRO A 186 3.72 -12.21 -26.30
C PRO A 186 3.43 -12.91 -24.97
N GLU A 187 3.29 -12.13 -23.90
CA GLU A 187 3.11 -12.62 -22.54
C GLU A 187 1.65 -13.08 -22.31
N ILE A 188 0.68 -12.30 -22.80
CA ILE A 188 -0.75 -12.66 -22.74
C ILE A 188 -1.04 -13.86 -23.67
N ALA A 189 -0.39 -13.97 -24.82
CA ALA A 189 -0.57 -15.08 -25.75
C ALA A 189 -0.25 -16.45 -25.13
N GLN A 190 0.63 -16.53 -24.12
CA GLN A 190 0.88 -17.80 -23.43
C GLN A 190 -0.34 -18.31 -22.65
N MET A 191 -1.20 -17.40 -22.19
CA MET A 191 -2.42 -17.76 -21.45
C MET A 191 -3.49 -18.41 -22.35
N LEU A 192 -3.38 -18.31 -23.68
CA LEU A 192 -4.24 -19.05 -24.61
C LEU A 192 -4.04 -20.58 -24.53
N LYS A 193 -2.98 -21.04 -23.84
CA LYS A 193 -2.70 -22.45 -23.55
C LYS A 193 -3.21 -22.90 -22.18
N SER A 194 -3.86 -22.02 -21.41
CA SER A 194 -4.41 -22.39 -20.10
C SER A 194 -5.43 -23.52 -20.24
N GLU A 195 -5.47 -24.42 -19.26
CA GLU A 195 -6.49 -25.47 -19.18
C GLU A 195 -7.89 -24.89 -18.95
N LYS A 196 -7.98 -23.71 -18.31
CA LYS A 196 -9.26 -23.07 -18.00
C LYS A 196 -9.75 -22.23 -19.18
N ARG A 197 -10.96 -22.55 -19.65
CA ARG A 197 -11.64 -21.81 -20.71
C ARG A 197 -11.79 -20.31 -20.41
N SER A 198 -12.16 -19.94 -19.19
CA SER A 198 -12.32 -18.53 -18.79
C SER A 198 -11.02 -17.73 -18.91
N GLU A 199 -9.90 -18.30 -18.50
CA GLU A 199 -8.57 -17.69 -18.62
C GLU A 199 -8.18 -17.55 -20.11
N ARG A 200 -8.45 -18.56 -20.94
CA ARG A 200 -8.25 -18.49 -22.40
C ARG A 200 -9.10 -17.39 -23.04
N CYS A 201 -10.38 -17.30 -22.71
CA CYS A 201 -11.29 -16.29 -23.25
C CYS A 201 -10.88 -14.87 -22.85
N ASN A 202 -10.49 -14.65 -21.59
CA ASN A 202 -10.01 -13.35 -21.13
C ASN A 202 -8.70 -12.95 -21.81
N ALA A 203 -7.76 -13.88 -21.96
CA ALA A 203 -6.52 -13.60 -22.70
C ALA A 203 -6.83 -13.29 -24.18
N ALA A 204 -7.77 -14.03 -24.78
CA ALA A 204 -8.21 -13.80 -26.15
C ALA A 204 -8.86 -12.43 -26.33
N TRP A 205 -9.64 -11.97 -25.34
CA TRP A 205 -10.23 -10.63 -25.33
C TRP A 205 -9.16 -9.54 -25.36
N VAL A 206 -8.18 -9.61 -24.45
CA VAL A 206 -7.07 -8.65 -24.38
C VAL A 206 -6.32 -8.60 -25.71
N LEU A 207 -6.00 -9.76 -26.29
CA LEU A 207 -5.32 -9.83 -27.59
C LEU A 207 -6.14 -9.19 -28.71
N ALA A 208 -7.44 -9.49 -28.79
CA ALA A 208 -8.33 -8.91 -29.79
C ALA A 208 -8.45 -7.39 -29.62
N GLY A 209 -8.63 -6.91 -28.39
CA GLY A 209 -8.70 -5.48 -28.07
C GLY A 209 -7.39 -4.72 -28.38
N LEU A 210 -6.25 -5.41 -28.38
CA LEU A 210 -4.95 -4.86 -28.79
C LEU A 210 -4.66 -5.03 -30.31
N GLY A 211 -5.60 -5.60 -31.07
CA GLY A 211 -5.50 -5.80 -32.52
C GLY A 211 -4.74 -7.06 -32.94
N ASP A 212 -4.50 -8.00 -32.03
CA ASP A 212 -3.89 -9.29 -32.35
C ASP A 212 -4.96 -10.31 -32.78
N LYS A 213 -4.85 -10.77 -34.04
CA LYS A 213 -5.80 -11.69 -34.67
C LYS A 213 -5.94 -13.03 -33.95
N ARG A 214 -4.94 -13.45 -33.16
CA ARG A 214 -4.99 -14.67 -32.35
C ARG A 214 -6.09 -14.61 -31.30
N GLY A 215 -6.44 -13.40 -30.84
CA GLY A 215 -7.55 -13.19 -29.90
C GLY A 215 -8.87 -13.65 -30.48
N LEU A 216 -9.30 -13.06 -31.60
CA LEU A 216 -10.54 -13.46 -32.28
C LEU A 216 -10.54 -14.94 -32.66
N ALA A 217 -9.43 -15.44 -33.21
CA ALA A 217 -9.30 -16.86 -33.57
C ALA A 217 -9.49 -17.78 -32.35
N ALA A 218 -8.95 -17.41 -31.18
CA ALA A 218 -9.13 -18.17 -29.95
C ALA A 218 -10.58 -18.13 -29.47
N VAL A 219 -11.26 -16.98 -29.47
CA VAL A 219 -12.68 -16.89 -29.10
C VAL A 219 -13.55 -17.76 -30.01
N LEU A 220 -13.34 -17.68 -31.33
CA LEU A 220 -14.06 -18.51 -32.30
C LEU A 220 -13.80 -20.00 -32.09
N ARG A 221 -12.56 -20.39 -31.76
CA ARG A 221 -12.25 -21.77 -31.42
C ARG A 221 -13.01 -22.23 -30.18
N GLU A 222 -13.08 -21.42 -29.12
CA GLU A 222 -13.84 -21.78 -27.90
C GLU A 222 -15.36 -21.88 -28.17
N LEU A 223 -15.90 -21.04 -29.06
CA LEU A 223 -17.31 -21.12 -29.47
C LEU A 223 -17.60 -22.40 -30.27
N ASN A 224 -16.66 -22.81 -31.12
CA ASN A 224 -16.75 -24.01 -31.96
C ASN A 224 -16.31 -25.30 -31.24
N ASP A 225 -15.67 -25.19 -30.07
CA ASP A 225 -15.14 -26.34 -29.34
C ASP A 225 -16.26 -27.27 -28.85
N THR A 226 -16.44 -28.38 -29.56
CA THR A 226 -17.37 -29.47 -29.23
C THR A 226 -16.76 -30.57 -28.37
N SER A 227 -15.47 -30.46 -28.02
CA SER A 227 -14.72 -31.47 -27.27
C SER A 227 -14.98 -31.35 -25.77
N GLY A 228 -16.19 -31.75 -25.35
CA GLY A 228 -16.54 -31.92 -23.95
C GLY A 228 -17.08 -33.32 -23.72
N VAL A 229 -16.29 -34.19 -23.08
CA VAL A 229 -16.84 -35.34 -22.36
C VAL A 229 -17.76 -34.76 -21.28
N GLY A 230 -19.08 -34.92 -21.44
CA GLY A 230 -20.07 -34.33 -20.54
C GLY A 230 -20.72 -33.03 -21.04
N ARG A 231 -21.16 -33.00 -22.30
CA ARG A 231 -22.32 -32.18 -22.71
C ARG A 231 -23.57 -32.61 -21.91
N THR A 232 -23.66 -32.21 -20.65
CA THR A 232 -24.95 -32.09 -19.98
C THR A 232 -25.35 -30.64 -20.10
N VAL A 233 -26.01 -30.32 -21.23
CA VAL A 233 -26.80 -29.08 -21.38
C VAL A 233 -27.74 -28.91 -20.17
N GLU A 234 -28.07 -30.03 -19.55
CA GLU A 234 -28.77 -30.16 -18.28
C GLU A 234 -27.86 -30.85 -17.26
N ARG A 235 -26.93 -30.11 -16.63
CA ARG A 235 -26.42 -30.59 -15.33
C ARG A 235 -27.56 -30.50 -14.34
N THR A 236 -27.88 -31.60 -13.70
CA THR A 236 -28.81 -31.66 -12.58
C THR A 236 -28.05 -31.90 -11.29
N ARG A 237 -28.45 -31.21 -10.23
CA ARG A 237 -27.97 -31.45 -8.87
C ARG A 237 -28.51 -32.80 -8.39
N SER A 238 -27.98 -33.30 -7.28
CA SER A 238 -28.48 -34.52 -6.63
C SER A 238 -29.95 -34.44 -6.20
N ASP A 239 -30.55 -33.25 -6.18
CA ASP A 239 -31.96 -32.97 -5.91
C ASP A 239 -32.85 -32.95 -7.17
N GLY A 240 -32.29 -33.28 -8.35
CA GLY A 240 -33.02 -33.32 -9.62
C GLY A 240 -33.26 -31.96 -10.29
N LYS A 241 -32.88 -30.83 -9.66
CA LYS A 241 -33.02 -29.50 -10.24
C LYS A 241 -31.82 -29.12 -11.11
N PRO A 242 -31.97 -28.22 -12.10
CA PRO A 242 -30.85 -27.72 -12.88
C PRO A 242 -29.74 -27.10 -12.01
N ASP A 243 -28.51 -27.54 -12.19
CA ASP A 243 -27.29 -26.98 -11.62
C ASP A 243 -26.87 -25.73 -12.41
N ILE A 244 -27.65 -24.66 -12.30
CA ILE A 244 -27.42 -23.40 -13.03
C ILE A 244 -25.99 -22.89 -12.78
N GLN A 245 -25.47 -23.01 -11.56
CA GLN A 245 -24.12 -22.55 -11.20
C GLN A 245 -23.01 -23.44 -11.76
N GLY A 246 -23.25 -24.75 -11.92
CA GLY A 246 -22.34 -25.66 -12.62
C GLY A 246 -22.37 -25.46 -14.13
N GLN A 247 -23.54 -25.22 -14.71
CA GLN A 247 -23.72 -24.90 -16.13
C GLN A 247 -23.02 -23.60 -16.50
N ILE A 248 -23.27 -22.51 -15.76
CA ILE A 248 -22.58 -21.21 -15.93
C ILE A 248 -21.04 -21.35 -15.84
N ARG A 249 -20.54 -22.20 -14.94
CA ARG A 249 -19.09 -22.45 -14.80
C ARG A 249 -18.47 -23.28 -15.94
N GLN A 250 -19.27 -24.08 -16.64
CA GLN A 250 -18.85 -24.85 -17.81
C GLN A 250 -19.07 -24.12 -19.13
N ASP A 251 -19.85 -23.04 -19.11
CA ASP A 251 -20.55 -22.59 -20.30
C ASP A 251 -19.74 -21.74 -21.28
N ARG A 252 -20.07 -21.98 -22.56
CA ARG A 252 -19.66 -21.16 -23.71
C ARG A 252 -20.21 -19.72 -23.64
N TYR A 253 -21.15 -19.45 -22.75
CA TYR A 253 -21.68 -18.11 -22.47
C TYR A 253 -20.55 -17.10 -22.30
N TYR A 254 -19.45 -17.49 -21.66
CA TYR A 254 -18.34 -16.57 -21.46
C TYR A 254 -17.61 -16.19 -22.75
N ALA A 255 -17.43 -17.14 -23.68
CA ALA A 255 -16.86 -16.83 -24.99
C ALA A 255 -17.79 -15.92 -25.81
N ALA A 256 -19.10 -16.12 -25.72
CA ALA A 256 -20.09 -15.24 -26.35
C ALA A 256 -20.13 -13.84 -25.70
N HIS A 257 -20.02 -13.77 -24.37
CA HIS A 257 -19.94 -12.51 -23.62
C HIS A 257 -18.71 -11.69 -24.06
N VAL A 258 -17.54 -12.33 -24.12
CA VAL A 258 -16.30 -11.70 -24.59
C VAL A 258 -16.42 -11.25 -26.05
N LEU A 259 -17.08 -12.04 -26.91
CA LEU A 259 -17.27 -11.66 -28.32
C LEU A 259 -18.17 -10.42 -28.48
N GLY A 260 -19.13 -10.22 -27.58
CA GLY A 260 -20.05 -9.07 -27.61
C GLY A 260 -19.51 -7.79 -26.97
N LYS A 261 -18.28 -7.79 -26.47
CA LYS A 261 -17.58 -6.64 -25.88
C LYS A 261 -16.75 -5.90 -26.92
#